data_AF-A0A971H029-F1
#
_entry.id   AF-A0A971H029-F1
#
_cell.length_a   1.000
_cell.length_b   1.000
_cell.length_c   1.000
_cell.angle_alpha   90.00
_cell.angle_beta   90.00
_cell.angle_gamma   90.00
#
_symmetry.space_group_name_H-M   'P 1'
#
loop_
_entity.id
_entity.type
_entity.pdbx_description
1 polymer ?
#
loop_
_entity_poly.entity_id
_entity_poly.type
_entity_poly.pdbx_seq_one_letter_code
_entity_poly.pdbx_strand_id
1 'polypeptide(L)'
;MSEKSTINIALEHEKELKKAKSLEQARIKWQKQKELEENKKEDAINRKIAYLTFDDGPSKITSEVLDILGEYNVKATFFVIGYLAEQNPDII
;
A
#
# COMPACT_ATOMS: atom_id res chain seq x y z
N MET A 1 -42.16 -27.28 -40.55
CA MET A 1 -40.92 -27.32 -39.73
C MET A 1 -40.92 -26.06 -38.88
N SER A 2 -40.97 -26.21 -37.55
CA SER A 2 -41.66 -25.25 -36.67
C SER A 2 -40.77 -24.12 -36.14
N GLU A 3 -41.34 -22.91 -36.07
CA GLU A 3 -40.75 -21.68 -35.50
C GLU A 3 -40.15 -21.87 -34.09
N LYS A 4 -40.62 -22.88 -33.34
CA LYS A 4 -40.10 -23.22 -32.01
C LYS A 4 -38.61 -23.60 -32.02
N SER A 5 -38.09 -24.15 -33.13
CA SER A 5 -36.65 -24.46 -33.26
C SER A 5 -35.79 -23.20 -33.40
N THR A 6 -36.28 -22.19 -34.12
CA THR A 6 -35.54 -20.95 -34.39
C THR A 6 -35.47 -20.07 -33.13
N ILE A 7 -36.54 -20.06 -32.32
CA ILE A 7 -36.59 -19.31 -31.05
C ILE A 7 -35.55 -19.82 -30.03
N ASN A 8 -35.41 -21.13 -29.88
CA ASN A 8 -34.41 -21.70 -28.95
C ASN A 8 -32.98 -21.35 -29.37
N ILE A 9 -32.68 -21.33 -30.67
CA ILE A 9 -31.36 -20.95 -31.19
C ILE A 9 -31.06 -19.47 -30.90
N ALA A 10 -32.03 -18.58 -31.12
CA ALA A 10 -31.88 -17.15 -30.84
C ALA A 10 -31.67 -16.88 -29.34
N LEU A 11 -32.40 -17.59 -28.49
CA LEU A 11 -32.34 -17.45 -27.04
C LEU A 11 -31.00 -17.94 -26.46
N GLU A 12 -30.45 -19.03 -27.00
CA GLU A 12 -29.14 -19.53 -26.61
C GLU A 12 -28.01 -18.58 -27.07
N HIS A 13 -28.13 -18.03 -28.29
CA HIS A 13 -27.20 -17.03 -28.79
C HIS A 13 -27.20 -15.74 -27.96
N GLU A 14 -28.36 -15.29 -27.48
CA GLU A 14 -28.45 -14.12 -26.59
C GLU A 14 -27.76 -14.36 -25.23
N LYS A 15 -27.89 -15.57 -24.66
CA LYS A 15 -27.17 -15.97 -23.44
C LYS A 15 -25.66 -15.95 -23.65
N GLU A 16 -25.19 -16.50 -24.77
CA GLU A 16 -23.77 -16.50 -25.11
C GLU A 16 -23.25 -15.07 -25.33
N LEU A 17 -24.01 -14.20 -26.00
CA LEU A 17 -23.69 -12.78 -26.13
C LEU A 17 -23.61 -12.06 -24.78
N LYS A 18 -24.53 -12.34 -23.85
CA LYS A 18 -24.51 -11.78 -22.49
C LYS A 18 -23.31 -12.26 -21.69
N LYS A 19 -22.97 -13.55 -21.79
CA LYS A 19 -21.81 -14.16 -21.14
C LYS A 19 -20.49 -13.59 -21.68
N ALA A 20 -20.36 -13.47 -23.00
CA ALA A 20 -19.19 -12.86 -23.64
C ALA A 20 -18.99 -11.40 -23.21
N LYS A 21 -20.07 -10.61 -23.15
CA LYS A 21 -20.03 -9.22 -22.67
C LYS A 21 -19.60 -9.13 -21.20
N SER A 22 -20.10 -10.03 -20.35
CA SER A 22 -19.72 -10.09 -18.93
C SER A 22 -18.24 -10.43 -18.75
N LEU A 23 -17.73 -11.41 -19.51
CA LEU A 23 -16.31 -11.77 -19.51
C LEU A 23 -15.43 -10.61 -19.96
N GLU A 24 -15.83 -9.89 -21.01
CA GLU A 24 -15.08 -8.73 -21.49
C GLU A 24 -15.06 -7.60 -20.45
N GLN A 25 -16.20 -7.33 -19.80
CA GLN A 25 -16.25 -6.36 -18.71
C GLN A 25 -15.36 -6.76 -17.53
N ALA A 26 -15.36 -8.04 -17.16
CA ALA A 26 -14.48 -8.56 -16.11
C ALA A 26 -13.00 -8.37 -16.50
N ARG A 27 -12.63 -8.68 -17.75
CA ARG A 27 -11.29 -8.50 -18.28
C ARG A 27 -10.84 -7.04 -18.22
N ILE A 28 -11.68 -6.11 -18.71
CA ILE A 28 -11.39 -4.67 -18.69
C ILE A 28 -11.22 -4.19 -17.24
N LYS A 29 -12.09 -4.64 -16.34
CA LYS A 29 -11.99 -4.30 -14.90
C LYS A 29 -10.67 -4.79 -14.31
N TRP A 30 -10.26 -6.03 -14.61
CA TRP A 30 -9.02 -6.60 -14.10
C TRP A 30 -7.80 -5.85 -14.62
N GLN A 31 -7.78 -5.51 -15.91
CA GLN A 31 -6.68 -4.74 -16.50
C GLN A 31 -6.55 -3.36 -15.84
N LYS A 32 -7.66 -2.65 -15.65
CA LYS A 32 -7.67 -1.33 -14.99
C LYS A 32 -7.24 -1.40 -13.52
N GLN A 33 -7.63 -2.46 -12.80
CA GLN A 33 -7.18 -2.68 -11.42
C GLN A 33 -5.68 -2.92 -11.36
N LYS A 34 -5.15 -3.76 -12.26
CA LYS A 34 -3.72 -4.06 -12.33
C LYS A 34 -2.88 -2.82 -12.64
N GLU A 35 -3.33 -1.99 -13.58
CA GLU A 35 -2.69 -0.71 -13.91
C GLU A 35 -2.67 0.25 -12.72
N LEU A 36 -3.78 0.36 -11.98
CA LEU A 36 -3.84 1.19 -10.76
C LEU A 36 -2.88 0.70 -9.67
N GLU A 37 -2.74 -0.62 -9.51
CA GLU A 37 -1.81 -1.22 -8.57
C GLU A 37 -0.35 -1.00 -8.99
N GLU A 38 -0.02 -1.15 -10.27
CA GLU A 38 1.32 -0.90 -10.81
C GLU A 38 1.71 0.58 -10.65
N ASN A 39 0.82 1.51 -10.97
CA ASN A 39 1.05 2.95 -10.78
C ASN A 39 1.24 3.31 -9.29
N LYS A 40 0.43 2.75 -8.38
CA LYS A 40 0.62 2.94 -6.93
C LYS A 40 1.96 2.40 -6.44
N LYS A 41 2.40 1.28 -7.01
CA LYS A 41 3.67 0.65 -6.66
C LYS A 41 4.85 1.50 -7.13
N GLU A 42 4.74 2.08 -8.32
CA GLU A 42 5.73 3.02 -8.84
C GLU A 42 5.80 4.30 -7.98
N ASP A 43 4.67 4.86 -7.57
CA ASP A 43 4.62 5.98 -6.62
C ASP A 43 5.20 5.64 -5.25
N ALA A 44 5.10 4.38 -4.82
CA ALA A 44 5.70 3.93 -3.56
C ALA A 44 7.22 3.76 -3.69
N ILE A 45 7.70 3.24 -4.83
CA ILE A 45 9.13 3.03 -5.10
C ILE A 45 9.86 4.35 -5.37
N ASN A 46 9.21 5.31 -6.04
CA ASN A 46 9.81 6.61 -6.37
C ASN A 46 9.88 7.59 -5.19
N ARG A 47 9.22 7.27 -4.06
CA ARG A 47 9.36 8.05 -2.84
C ARG A 47 10.70 7.74 -2.16
N LYS A 48 11.61 8.72 -2.18
CA LYS A 48 12.88 8.68 -1.44
C LYS A 48 12.65 8.92 0.06
N ILE A 49 12.14 7.89 0.75
CA ILE A 49 11.88 7.92 2.20
C ILE A 49 12.97 7.13 2.92
N ALA A 50 13.52 7.70 3.98
CA ALA A 50 14.39 7.01 4.93
C ALA A 50 13.73 7.02 6.32
N TYR A 51 13.91 5.95 7.08
CA TYR A 51 13.45 5.83 8.46
C TYR A 51 14.68 5.79 9.36
N LEU A 52 14.79 6.77 10.27
CA LEU A 52 15.89 6.83 11.22
C LEU A 52 15.50 6.11 12.51
N THR A 53 16.35 5.20 12.94
CA THR A 53 16.22 4.47 14.19
C THR A 53 17.53 4.55 14.97
N PHE A 54 17.44 4.67 16.29
CA PHE A 54 18.60 4.73 17.19
C PHE A 54 18.44 3.70 18.30
N ASP A 55 19.43 2.85 18.49
CA ASP A 55 19.43 1.79 19.50
C ASP A 55 20.27 2.19 20.72
N ASP A 56 20.09 1.49 21.83
CA ASP A 56 20.94 1.52 23.03
C ASP A 56 21.04 2.86 23.79
N GLY A 57 20.08 3.78 23.60
CA GLY A 57 19.98 5.04 24.35
C GLY A 57 19.09 4.97 25.61
N PRO A 58 18.88 6.09 26.34
CA PRO A 58 19.54 7.39 26.17
C PRO A 58 21.01 7.36 26.59
N SER A 59 21.84 8.12 25.90
CA SER A 59 23.26 8.31 26.20
C SER A 59 23.60 9.80 26.29
N LYS A 60 24.85 10.12 26.61
CA LYS A 60 25.32 11.52 26.72
C LYS A 60 25.13 12.35 25.44
N ILE A 61 25.03 11.70 24.28
CA ILE A 61 24.84 12.38 22.99
C ILE A 61 23.37 12.45 22.55
N THR A 62 22.44 11.79 23.26
CA THR A 62 21.03 11.72 22.83
C THR A 62 20.40 13.10 22.72
N SER A 63 20.71 14.04 23.62
CA SER A 63 20.22 15.41 23.54
C SER A 63 20.67 16.14 22.27
N GLU A 64 21.95 16.02 21.90
CA GLU A 64 22.48 16.64 20.68
C GLU A 64 21.82 16.04 19.42
N VAL A 65 21.58 14.72 19.42
CA VAL A 65 20.83 14.06 18.34
C VAL A 65 19.40 14.59 18.25
N LEU A 66 18.71 14.77 19.38
CA LEU A 66 17.35 15.32 19.40
C LEU A 66 17.31 16.77 18.92
N ASP A 67 18.29 17.59 19.29
CA ASP A 67 18.39 18.99 18.83
C ASP A 67 18.54 19.04 17.31
N ILE A 68 19.41 18.20 16.73
CA ILE A 68 19.60 18.10 15.28
C ILE A 68 18.31 17.61 14.59
N LEU A 69 17.68 16.56 15.11
CA LEU A 69 16.41 16.08 14.55
C LEU A 69 15.33 17.17 14.59
N GLY A 70 15.27 17.95 15.67
CA GLY A 70 14.39 19.11 15.82
C GLY A 70 14.68 20.22 14.82
N GLU A 71 15.95 20.59 14.63
CA GLU A 71 16.39 21.61 13.67
C GLU A 71 15.91 21.30 12.25
N TYR A 72 16.02 20.03 11.83
CA TYR A 72 15.60 19.59 10.50
C TYR A 72 14.13 19.15 10.43
N ASN A 73 13.37 19.26 11.53
CA ASN A 73 11.99 18.78 11.65
C ASN A 73 11.83 17.31 11.20
N VAL A 74 12.79 16.47 11.58
CA VAL A 74 12.84 15.04 11.27
C VAL A 74 12.35 14.24 12.47
N LYS A 75 11.49 13.26 12.21
CA LYS A 75 11.07 12.29 13.23
C LYS A 75 11.94 11.03 13.15
N ALA A 76 12.23 10.46 14.32
CA ALA A 76 12.98 9.21 14.44
C ALA A 76 12.38 8.32 15.53
N THR A 77 12.77 7.05 15.52
CA THR A 77 12.39 6.07 16.56
C THR A 77 13.61 5.73 17.41
N PHE A 78 13.46 5.74 18.74
CA PHE A 78 14.53 5.36 19.67
C PHE A 78 14.15 4.05 20.36
N PHE A 79 15.00 3.04 20.25
CA PHE A 79 14.91 1.79 21.00
C PHE A 79 15.83 1.88 22.21
N VAL A 80 15.25 2.19 23.36
CA VAL A 80 15.99 2.52 24.59
C VAL A 80 16.22 1.30 25.47
N ILE A 81 17.31 1.32 26.23
CA ILE A 81 17.59 0.34 27.29
C ILE A 81 16.87 0.77 28.56
N GLY A 82 16.10 -0.14 29.16
CA GLY A 82 15.24 0.14 30.31
C GLY A 82 15.96 0.87 31.46
N TYR A 83 17.11 0.36 31.92
CA TYR A 83 17.83 1.02 33.01
C TYR A 83 18.34 2.42 32.63
N LEU A 84 18.75 2.64 31.37
CA LEU A 84 19.18 3.96 30.91
C LEU A 84 18.01 4.93 30.84
N ALA A 85 16.84 4.47 30.41
CA ALA A 85 15.61 5.25 30.41
C ALA A 85 15.21 5.66 31.84
N GLU A 86 15.26 4.72 32.80
CA GLU A 86 14.98 5.01 34.21
C GLU A 86 15.94 6.04 34.82
N GLN A 87 17.22 6.02 34.43
CA GLN A 87 18.20 7.01 34.89
C GLN A 87 18.07 8.38 34.21
N ASN A 88 17.36 8.47 33.09
CA ASN A 88 17.20 9.70 32.31
C ASN A 88 15.71 9.99 32.03
N PRO A 89 14.87 10.19 33.06
CA PRO A 89 13.43 10.36 32.88
C PRO A 89 13.05 11.64 32.11
N ASP A 90 13.89 12.67 32.12
CA ASP A 90 13.60 13.96 31.47
C ASP A 90 13.67 13.89 29.94
N ILE A 91 14.25 12.82 29.38
CA ILE A 91 14.47 12.65 27.92
C ILE A 91 13.68 11.46 27.33
N ILE A 92 12.79 10.85 28.13
CA ILE A 92 11.91 9.72 27.77
C ILE A 92 10.46 10.21 27.71
#